data_AF-A0AAN8KAT9-F1
#
_entry.id   AF-A0AAN8KAT9-F1
#
_cell.length_a   1.000
_cell.length_b   1.000
_cell.length_c   1.000
_cell.angle_alpha   90.00
_cell.angle_beta   90.00
_cell.angle_gamma   90.00
#
_symmetry.space_group_name_H-M   'P 1'
#
loop_
_entity.id
_entity.type
_entity.pdbx_description
1 polymer ?
#
loop_
_entity_poly.entity_id
_entity_poly.type
_entity_poly.pdbx_seq_one_letter_code
_entity_poly.pdbx_strand_id
1 'polypeptide(L)'
;MALMRQIPLSWENPIWSRWDMETFDPQRQLRSLDGEMRRVSSDMNKMYHHVQSLCPIDHHPANWRMRENFNLDNPFMQDTDGRKFRLEFDLRQFRPEEIVVRTEGNKLEVHAKHEEKDENKSVHREYHRQYVLPKELSCDRLVSKLSRDGVLCIEAPLPLTDGRGDRLIPIMHN
;
A
#
# COMPACT_ATOMS: atom_id res chain seq x y z
N MET A 1 56.60 29.93 22.33
CA MET A 1 55.64 28.80 22.37
C MET A 1 54.73 28.89 21.15
N ALA A 2 54.56 27.77 20.46
CA ALA A 2 53.69 27.55 19.29
C ALA A 2 52.22 27.98 19.55
N LEU A 3 51.33 28.26 18.61
CA LEU A 3 51.27 28.09 17.15
C LEU A 3 50.22 29.09 16.62
N MET A 4 50.46 29.69 15.45
CA MET A 4 49.41 30.28 14.60
C MET A 4 48.47 29.18 14.10
N ARG A 5 47.15 29.45 14.01
CA ARG A 5 46.34 29.22 12.79
C ARG A 5 44.93 29.81 12.95
N GLN A 6 44.59 30.70 12.02
CA GLN A 6 43.24 31.18 11.71
C GLN A 6 42.35 30.03 11.21
N ILE A 7 41.04 30.12 11.47
CA ILE A 7 39.94 30.11 10.47
C ILE A 7 38.69 30.74 11.16
N PRO A 8 37.82 31.46 10.43
CA PRO A 8 36.84 32.39 10.98
C PRO A 8 35.37 31.95 10.81
N LEU A 9 34.50 32.78 11.41
CA LEU A 9 33.12 33.15 11.02
C LEU A 9 31.95 32.16 11.27
N SER A 10 31.06 32.69 12.13
CA SER A 10 29.59 32.72 12.03
C SER A 10 28.81 31.42 12.22
N TRP A 11 28.40 31.16 13.46
CA TRP A 11 27.08 30.58 13.79
C TRP A 11 26.51 31.19 15.08
N GLU A 12 26.56 32.52 15.21
CA GLU A 12 25.56 33.22 16.00
C GLU A 12 24.42 33.58 15.04
N ASN A 13 23.44 32.70 14.91
CA ASN A 13 22.13 33.08 14.37
C ASN A 13 21.27 33.59 15.53
N PRO A 14 21.03 34.91 15.65
CA PRO A 14 20.29 35.49 16.77
C PRO A 14 18.76 35.30 16.67
N ILE A 15 18.29 34.25 16.01
CA ILE A 15 16.85 34.04 15.74
C ILE A 15 16.14 33.33 16.91
N TRP A 16 16.87 32.88 17.94
CA TRP A 16 16.30 32.09 19.04
C TRP A 16 16.10 32.85 20.35
N SER A 17 16.45 34.14 20.43
CA SER A 17 16.27 34.96 21.63
C SER A 17 15.07 35.92 21.56
N ARG A 18 14.11 35.70 20.65
CA ARG A 18 12.90 36.55 20.53
C ARG A 18 11.61 35.81 20.14
N TRP A 19 11.50 34.52 20.45
CA TRP A 19 10.19 33.86 20.41
C TRP A 19 9.51 34.06 21.74
N ASP A 20 8.58 35.01 21.79
CA ASP A 20 7.69 35.25 22.91
C ASP A 20 6.93 33.97 23.26
N MET A 21 7.29 33.39 24.41
CA MET A 21 6.66 32.22 25.02
C MET A 21 5.27 32.56 25.62
N GLU A 22 4.50 33.42 24.94
CA GLU A 22 3.14 33.80 25.32
C GLU A 22 2.07 33.35 24.32
N THR A 23 2.44 32.83 23.14
CA THR A 23 1.46 32.56 22.07
C THR A 23 1.51 31.18 21.44
N PHE A 24 2.54 30.37 21.72
CA PHE A 24 2.60 28.99 21.24
C PHE A 24 2.14 28.03 22.35
N ASP A 25 0.84 27.72 22.35
CA ASP A 25 0.25 26.65 23.17
C ASP A 25 0.16 25.36 22.33
N PRO A 26 1.07 24.39 22.52
CA PRO A 26 1.11 23.15 21.75
C PRO A 26 -0.14 22.30 21.97
N GLN A 27 -0.77 22.41 23.15
CA GLN A 27 -1.99 21.68 23.47
C GLN A 27 -3.18 22.27 22.73
N ARG A 28 -3.20 23.59 22.48
CA ARG A 28 -4.22 24.25 21.65
C ARG A 28 -4.09 23.84 20.19
N GLN A 29 -2.87 23.74 19.67
CA GLN A 29 -2.64 23.27 18.30
C GLN A 29 -2.97 21.78 18.12
N LEU A 30 -2.60 20.91 19.07
CA LEU A 30 -3.01 19.50 19.08
C LEU A 30 -4.52 19.34 19.18
N ARG A 31 -5.21 20.11 20.04
CA ARG A 31 -6.69 20.11 20.11
C ARG A 31 -7.33 20.63 18.83
N SER A 32 -6.71 21.59 18.15
CA SER A 32 -7.15 22.11 16.85
C SER A 32 -7.03 21.04 15.77
N LEU A 33 -5.87 20.38 15.70
CA LEU A 33 -5.60 19.28 14.77
C LEU A 33 -6.49 18.07 15.07
N ASP A 34 -6.69 17.69 16.33
CA ASP A 34 -7.62 16.63 16.73
C ASP A 34 -9.06 16.98 16.34
N GLY A 35 -9.44 18.25 16.50
CA GLY A 35 -10.74 18.77 16.09
C GLY A 35 -10.94 18.70 14.58
N GLU A 36 -9.92 19.09 13.79
CA GLU A 36 -9.92 18.97 12.34
C GLU A 36 -9.92 17.50 11.89
N MET A 37 -9.12 16.64 12.53
CA MET A 37 -9.04 15.23 12.21
C MET A 37 -10.36 14.50 12.51
N ARG A 38 -11.07 14.90 13.59
CA ARG A 38 -12.43 14.42 13.88
C ARG A 38 -13.45 14.91 12.86
N ARG A 39 -13.34 16.16 12.39
CA ARG A 39 -14.23 16.70 11.33
C ARG A 39 -13.99 15.98 10.00
N VAL A 40 -12.73 15.86 9.59
CA VAL A 40 -12.32 15.12 8.38
C VAL A 40 -12.75 13.66 8.46
N SER A 41 -12.57 13.00 9.60
CA SER A 41 -13.02 11.62 9.81
C SER A 41 -14.55 11.50 9.76
N SER A 42 -15.28 12.44 10.34
CA SER A 42 -16.75 12.51 10.28
C SER A 42 -17.25 12.71 8.85
N ASP A 43 -16.65 13.63 8.10
CA ASP A 43 -17.05 13.91 6.72
C ASP A 43 -16.65 12.78 5.77
N MET A 44 -15.52 12.14 6.00
CA MET A 44 -15.11 10.93 5.28
C MET A 44 -16.06 9.77 5.58
N ASN A 45 -16.54 9.64 6.81
CA ASN A 45 -17.54 8.62 7.18
C ASN A 45 -18.92 8.90 6.54
N LYS A 46 -19.35 10.17 6.48
CA LYS A 46 -20.59 10.55 5.77
C LYS A 46 -20.49 10.31 4.27
N MET A 47 -19.36 10.67 3.67
CA MET A 47 -19.06 10.35 2.27
C MET A 47 -19.14 8.84 2.06
N TYR A 48 -18.42 8.05 2.85
CA TYR A 48 -18.40 6.59 2.78
C TYR A 48 -19.82 5.99 2.83
N HIS A 49 -20.64 6.42 3.78
CA HIS A 49 -22.04 5.98 3.89
C HIS A 49 -22.92 6.48 2.75
N HIS A 50 -22.68 7.67 2.20
CA HIS A 50 -23.42 8.16 1.04
C HIS A 50 -23.10 7.35 -0.23
N VAL A 51 -21.82 7.05 -0.49
CA VAL A 51 -21.44 6.17 -1.62
C VAL A 51 -21.98 4.76 -1.45
N GLN A 52 -21.99 4.24 -0.21
CA GLN A 52 -22.62 2.95 0.12
C GLN A 52 -24.14 2.95 -0.14
N SER A 53 -24.83 4.09 0.04
CA SER A 53 -26.27 4.18 -0.18
C SER A 53 -26.68 4.23 -1.66
N LEU A 54 -25.79 4.73 -2.53
CA LEU A 54 -26.02 4.78 -3.98
C LEU A 54 -25.69 3.46 -4.68
N CYS A 55 -24.98 2.56 -4.00
CA CYS A 55 -24.62 1.23 -4.47
C CYS A 55 -24.80 0.26 -3.30
N PRO A 56 -26.01 -0.28 -3.08
CA PRO A 56 -26.23 -1.25 -2.04
C PRO A 56 -25.42 -2.51 -2.41
N ILE A 57 -24.65 -3.03 -1.45
CA ILE A 57 -23.67 -4.12 -1.52
C ILE A 57 -22.22 -3.60 -1.71
N ASP A 58 -21.31 -4.08 -0.86
CA ASP A 58 -19.86 -3.80 -0.69
C ASP A 58 -18.94 -3.96 -1.93
N HIS A 59 -19.38 -3.67 -3.14
CA HIS A 59 -18.66 -3.97 -4.39
C HIS A 59 -18.43 -2.75 -5.30
N HIS A 60 -18.15 -1.56 -4.76
CA HIS A 60 -17.69 -0.45 -5.60
C HIS A 60 -16.27 -0.78 -6.13
N PRO A 61 -16.03 -0.84 -7.46
CA PRO A 61 -14.70 -1.11 -8.03
C PRO A 61 -13.60 -0.15 -7.56
N ALA A 62 -13.97 1.05 -7.09
CA ALA A 62 -13.03 2.00 -6.49
C ALA A 62 -12.49 1.51 -5.14
N ASN A 63 -13.32 0.86 -4.32
CA ASN A 63 -12.91 0.33 -3.01
C ASN A 63 -11.99 -0.89 -3.19
N TRP A 64 -12.31 -1.77 -4.15
CA TRP A 64 -11.41 -2.88 -4.46
C TRP A 64 -10.11 -2.39 -5.09
N ARG A 65 -10.14 -1.45 -6.03
CA ARG A 65 -8.89 -0.89 -6.59
C ARG A 65 -7.99 -0.29 -5.53
N MET A 66 -8.55 0.40 -4.53
CA MET A 66 -7.75 0.93 -3.41
C MET A 66 -7.13 -0.22 -2.59
N ARG A 67 -7.91 -1.25 -2.26
CA ARG A 67 -7.41 -2.42 -1.50
C ARG A 67 -6.38 -3.23 -2.30
N GLU A 68 -6.62 -3.46 -3.59
CA GLU A 68 -5.70 -4.14 -4.51
C GLU A 68 -4.37 -3.39 -4.59
N ASN A 69 -4.42 -2.06 -4.79
CA ASN A 69 -3.20 -1.25 -4.84
C ASN A 69 -2.45 -1.31 -3.50
N PHE A 70 -3.15 -1.21 -2.36
CA PHE A 70 -2.53 -1.36 -1.06
C PHE A 70 -1.85 -2.72 -0.87
N ASN A 71 -2.49 -3.81 -1.31
CA ASN A 71 -1.93 -5.16 -1.25
C ASN A 71 -0.73 -5.34 -2.19
N LEU A 72 -0.74 -4.70 -3.37
CA LEU A 72 0.40 -4.69 -4.27
C LEU A 72 1.61 -3.96 -3.64
N ASP A 73 1.36 -2.84 -2.98
CA ASP A 73 2.40 -2.07 -2.28
C ASP A 73 2.91 -2.82 -1.04
N ASN A 74 2.08 -3.66 -0.42
CA ASN A 74 2.37 -4.38 0.82
C ASN A 74 2.07 -5.89 0.69
N PRO A 75 2.83 -6.64 -0.13
CA PRO A 75 2.52 -8.04 -0.46
C PRO A 75 2.93 -9.04 0.63
N PHE A 76 3.52 -8.56 1.73
CA PHE A 76 4.13 -9.38 2.75
C PHE A 76 3.24 -9.46 3.98
N MET A 77 2.95 -10.68 4.42
CA MET A 77 2.15 -10.95 5.61
C MET A 77 2.90 -11.87 6.57
N GLN A 78 2.67 -11.70 7.86
CA GLN A 78 3.13 -12.61 8.91
C GLN A 78 1.91 -13.38 9.43
N ASP A 79 2.00 -14.70 9.46
CA ASP A 79 0.98 -15.59 10.01
C ASP A 79 1.59 -16.51 11.09
N THR A 80 0.78 -17.38 11.69
CA THR A 80 1.23 -18.40 12.65
C THR A 80 2.27 -19.33 12.06
N ASP A 81 2.19 -19.60 10.77
CA ASP A 81 3.08 -20.52 10.04
C ASP A 81 4.35 -19.83 9.49
N GLY A 82 4.49 -18.52 9.73
CA GLY A 82 5.65 -17.73 9.31
C GLY A 82 5.31 -16.60 8.33
N ARG A 83 6.36 -16.07 7.69
CA ARG A 83 6.23 -14.98 6.72
C ARG A 83 5.82 -15.52 5.35
N LYS A 84 4.84 -14.88 4.72
CA LYS A 84 4.34 -15.24 3.40
C LYS A 84 4.22 -14.04 2.48
N PHE A 85 4.37 -14.30 1.19
CA PHE A 85 3.99 -13.40 0.12
C PHE A 85 2.54 -13.70 -0.25
N ARG A 86 1.70 -12.67 -0.44
CA ARG A 86 0.30 -12.81 -0.84
C ARG A 86 -0.17 -11.60 -1.64
N LEU A 87 -0.81 -11.87 -2.77
CA LEU A 87 -1.54 -10.91 -3.60
C LEU A 87 -2.98 -11.37 -3.82
N GLU A 88 -3.90 -10.41 -3.90
CA GLU A 88 -5.32 -10.67 -4.15
C GLU A 88 -5.81 -9.80 -5.31
N PHE A 89 -6.53 -10.43 -6.25
CA PHE A 89 -7.09 -9.77 -7.43
C PHE A 89 -8.58 -10.11 -7.52
N ASP A 90 -9.44 -9.10 -7.72
CA ASP A 90 -10.88 -9.30 -7.89
C ASP A 90 -11.20 -9.53 -9.36
N LEU A 91 -11.60 -10.76 -9.65
CA LEU A 91 -11.92 -11.25 -10.98
C LEU A 91 -13.36 -11.76 -11.06
N ARG A 92 -14.25 -11.27 -10.18
CA ARG A 92 -15.68 -11.67 -10.13
C ARG A 92 -16.45 -11.50 -11.42
N GLN A 93 -15.99 -10.60 -12.29
CA GLN A 93 -16.62 -10.32 -13.57
C GLN A 93 -16.12 -11.25 -14.70
N PHE A 94 -15.28 -12.23 -14.39
CA PHE A 94 -14.67 -13.14 -15.33
C PHE A 94 -14.94 -14.59 -14.90
N ARG A 95 -15.12 -15.46 -15.89
CA ARG A 95 -15.20 -16.91 -15.65
C ARG A 95 -13.79 -17.46 -15.38
N PRO A 96 -13.64 -18.54 -14.61
CA PRO A 96 -12.33 -19.15 -14.34
C PRO A 96 -11.53 -19.46 -15.62
N GLU A 97 -12.21 -19.85 -16.70
CA GLU A 97 -11.60 -20.20 -17.99
C GLU A 97 -11.09 -18.98 -18.78
N GLU A 98 -11.54 -17.78 -18.41
CA GLU A 98 -11.13 -16.51 -19.01
C GLU A 98 -9.89 -15.90 -18.34
N ILE A 99 -9.44 -16.50 -17.22
CA ILE A 99 -8.35 -15.99 -16.39
C ILE A 99 -7.05 -16.73 -16.72
N VAL A 100 -6.00 -15.97 -16.99
CA VAL A 100 -4.64 -16.46 -17.22
C VAL A 100 -3.71 -15.86 -16.17
N VAL A 101 -2.98 -16.74 -15.49
CA VAL A 101 -1.92 -16.37 -14.56
C VAL A 101 -0.61 -16.93 -15.09
N ARG A 102 0.41 -16.10 -15.24
CA ARG A 102 1.73 -16.55 -15.70
C ARG A 102 2.84 -15.81 -15.00
N THR A 103 4.00 -16.46 -14.96
CA THR A 103 5.26 -15.83 -14.54
C THR A 103 6.25 -15.82 -15.69
N GLU A 104 6.89 -14.69 -15.92
CA GLU A 104 7.96 -14.53 -16.90
C GLU A 104 9.16 -13.86 -16.24
N GLY A 105 10.25 -14.60 -16.05
CA GLY A 105 11.40 -14.16 -15.26
C GLY A 105 11.00 -13.86 -13.81
N ASN A 106 11.12 -12.60 -13.40
CA ASN A 106 10.71 -12.10 -12.09
C ASN A 106 9.38 -11.33 -12.11
N LYS A 107 8.56 -11.47 -13.16
CA LYS A 107 7.26 -10.81 -13.26
C LYS A 107 6.14 -11.82 -13.15
N LEU A 108 5.15 -11.49 -12.34
CA LEU A 108 3.85 -12.15 -12.29
C LEU A 108 2.86 -11.33 -13.11
N GLU A 109 2.08 -11.99 -13.95
CA GLU A 109 1.04 -11.37 -14.76
C GLU A 109 -0.29 -12.10 -14.55
N VAL A 110 -1.33 -11.30 -14.35
CA VAL A 110 -2.72 -11.73 -14.26
C VAL A 110 -3.48 -11.02 -15.36
N HIS A 111 -4.05 -11.80 -16.28
CA HIS A 111 -4.85 -11.32 -17.39
C HIS A 111 -6.20 -12.01 -17.40
N ALA A 112 -7.28 -11.27 -17.62
CA ALA A 112 -8.60 -11.85 -17.83
C ALA A 112 -9.36 -11.06 -18.89
N LYS A 113 -10.04 -11.76 -19.80
CA LYS A 113 -10.74 -11.13 -20.92
C LYS A 113 -12.09 -11.78 -21.15
N HIS A 114 -13.13 -10.96 -21.15
CA HIS A 114 -14.50 -11.38 -21.38
C HIS A 114 -15.09 -10.61 -22.56
N GLU A 115 -15.69 -11.33 -23.50
CA GLU A 115 -16.42 -10.77 -24.64
C GLU A 115 -17.74 -11.53 -24.80
N GLU A 116 -18.83 -10.79 -24.81
CA GLU A 116 -20.19 -11.29 -25.00
C GLU A 116 -20.88 -10.42 -26.06
N LYS A 117 -21.55 -11.06 -27.02
CA LYS A 117 -22.29 -10.39 -28.09
C LYS A 117 -23.69 -10.98 -28.19
N ASP A 118 -24.67 -10.11 -27.99
CA ASP A 118 -26.08 -10.34 -28.23
C ASP A 118 -26.54 -9.54 -29.46
N GLU A 119 -27.76 -9.77 -29.93
CA GLU A 119 -28.34 -9.15 -31.13
C GLU A 119 -28.26 -7.61 -31.11
N ASN A 120 -28.38 -6.98 -29.93
CA ASN A 120 -28.40 -5.51 -29.77
C ASN A 120 -27.35 -4.98 -28.78
N LYS A 121 -26.52 -5.84 -28.19
CA LYS A 121 -25.57 -5.46 -27.13
C LYS A 121 -24.26 -6.22 -27.28
N SER A 122 -23.17 -5.53 -27.01
CA SER A 122 -21.86 -6.17 -26.85
C SER A 122 -21.26 -5.74 -25.52
N VAL A 123 -20.72 -6.70 -24.79
CA VAL A 123 -20.00 -6.47 -23.54
C VAL A 123 -18.56 -6.90 -23.73
N HIS A 124 -17.65 -6.00 -23.39
CA HIS A 124 -16.22 -6.26 -23.39
C HIS A 124 -15.64 -5.85 -22.05
N ARG A 125 -14.93 -6.76 -21.39
CA ARG A 125 -14.21 -6.49 -20.14
C ARG A 125 -12.81 -7.07 -20.25
N GLU A 126 -11.84 -6.32 -19.79
CA GLU A 126 -10.45 -6.77 -19.75
C GLU A 126 -9.83 -6.32 -18.43
N TYR A 127 -9.10 -7.25 -17.82
CA TYR A 127 -8.32 -7.04 -16.61
C TYR A 127 -6.88 -7.41 -16.91
N HIS A 128 -5.95 -6.53 -16.57
CA HIS A 128 -4.52 -6.78 -16.72
C HIS A 128 -3.76 -6.17 -15.55
N ARG A 129 -3.01 -7.01 -14.84
CA ARG A 129 -2.08 -6.58 -13.80
C ARG A 129 -0.76 -7.30 -13.92
N GLN A 130 0.31 -6.54 -13.70
CA GLN A 130 1.66 -7.06 -13.60
C GLN A 130 2.25 -6.68 -12.25
N TYR A 131 3.02 -7.60 -11.69
CA TYR A 131 3.72 -7.43 -10.43
C TYR A 131 5.16 -7.91 -10.55
N VAL A 132 6.11 -7.12 -10.05
CA VAL A 132 7.52 -7.51 -10.01
C VAL A 132 7.77 -8.28 -8.72
N LEU A 133 8.07 -9.56 -8.86
CA LEU A 133 8.31 -10.44 -7.73
C LEU A 133 9.63 -10.06 -7.03
N PRO A 134 9.66 -10.10 -5.67
CA PRO A 134 10.88 -9.93 -4.89
C PRO A 134 11.94 -10.95 -5.29
N LYS A 135 13.23 -10.60 -5.17
CA LYS A 135 14.34 -11.48 -5.58
C LYS A 135 14.43 -12.75 -4.72
N GLU A 136 13.93 -12.66 -3.49
CA GLU A 136 13.95 -13.72 -2.49
C GLU A 136 12.83 -14.74 -2.71
N LEU A 137 11.90 -14.46 -3.63
CA LEU A 137 10.73 -15.25 -3.93
C LEU A 137 10.99 -16.13 -5.17
N SER A 138 10.95 -17.44 -4.99
CA SER A 138 11.01 -18.39 -6.11
C SER A 138 9.62 -18.56 -6.74
N CYS A 139 9.53 -18.36 -8.06
CA CYS A 139 8.29 -18.48 -8.82
C CYS A 139 7.66 -19.87 -8.69
N ASP A 140 8.48 -20.93 -8.56
CA ASP A 140 8.01 -22.32 -8.44
C ASP A 140 7.24 -22.59 -7.14
N ARG A 141 7.36 -21.68 -6.15
CA ARG A 141 6.68 -21.80 -4.86
C ARG A 141 5.34 -21.05 -4.85
N LEU A 142 4.99 -20.35 -5.93
CA LEU A 142 3.72 -19.65 -6.05
C LEU A 142 2.58 -20.64 -6.22
N VAL A 143 1.52 -20.42 -5.45
CA VAL A 143 0.27 -21.15 -5.53
C VAL A 143 -0.83 -20.14 -5.78
N SER A 144 -1.69 -20.43 -6.76
CA SER A 144 -2.87 -19.64 -7.06
C SER A 144 -4.14 -20.38 -6.67
N LYS A 145 -5.12 -19.65 -6.12
CA LYS A 145 -6.44 -20.17 -5.75
C LYS A 145 -7.49 -19.12 -6.07
N LEU A 146 -8.52 -19.50 -6.83
CA LEU A 146 -9.68 -18.66 -7.10
C LEU A 146 -10.80 -19.02 -6.12
N SER A 147 -11.31 -18.04 -5.36
CA SER A 147 -12.45 -18.25 -4.47
C SER A 147 -13.75 -18.35 -5.26
N ARG A 148 -14.80 -18.90 -4.63
CA ARG A 148 -16.16 -18.94 -5.22
C ARG A 148 -16.70 -17.54 -5.51
N ASP A 149 -16.30 -16.58 -4.68
CA ASP A 149 -16.63 -15.17 -4.84
C ASP A 149 -15.66 -14.45 -5.78
N GLY A 150 -14.98 -15.16 -6.69
CA GLY A 150 -14.20 -14.59 -7.79
C GLY A 150 -12.93 -13.82 -7.39
N VAL A 151 -12.40 -14.01 -6.18
CA VAL A 151 -11.14 -13.39 -5.76
C VAL A 151 -10.00 -14.38 -5.97
N LEU A 152 -9.05 -14.02 -6.83
CA LEU A 152 -7.82 -14.77 -7.07
C LEU A 152 -6.77 -14.41 -6.02
N CYS A 153 -6.36 -15.39 -5.23
CA CYS A 153 -5.26 -15.28 -4.28
C CYS A 153 -4.03 -15.97 -4.86
N ILE A 154 -2.90 -15.27 -4.90
CA ILE A 154 -1.60 -15.81 -5.28
C ILE A 154 -0.66 -15.66 -4.09
N GLU A 155 -0.16 -16.78 -3.57
CA GLU A 155 0.62 -16.81 -2.33
C GLU A 155 1.83 -17.74 -2.42
N ALA A 156 2.85 -17.48 -1.61
CA ALA A 156 3.99 -18.36 -1.43
C ALA A 156 4.64 -18.17 -0.06
N PRO A 157 5.19 -19.23 0.55
CA PRO A 157 5.98 -19.11 1.76
C PRO A 157 7.30 -18.39 1.45
N LEU A 158 7.64 -17.41 2.29
CA LEU A 158 8.94 -16.76 2.22
C LEU A 158 9.95 -17.49 3.10
N PRO A 159 11.24 -17.52 2.71
CA PRO A 159 12.28 -18.01 3.60
C PRO A 159 12.22 -17.22 4.91
N LEU A 160 12.32 -17.94 6.04
CA LEU A 160 12.65 -17.29 7.31
C LEU A 160 13.98 -16.59 7.07
N THR A 161 13.94 -15.26 7.04
CA THR A 161 15.16 -14.48 6.96
C THR A 161 15.82 -14.67 8.32
N ASP A 162 16.73 -15.63 8.42
CA ASP A 162 17.59 -15.78 9.60
C ASP A 162 18.14 -14.39 9.86
N GLY A 163 17.78 -13.83 11.02
CA GLY A 163 18.04 -12.45 11.37
C GLY A 163 19.52 -12.15 11.19
N ARG A 164 19.90 -11.59 10.04
CA ARG A 164 21.16 -10.88 9.90
C ARG A 164 20.99 -9.53 10.57
N GLY A 165 20.98 -9.61 11.90
CA GLY A 165 21.17 -8.55 12.89
C GLY A 165 20.20 -7.40 12.77
N ASP A 166 19.35 -7.22 13.77
CA ASP A 166 18.89 -5.88 14.14
C ASP A 166 20.14 -4.99 14.25
N ARG A 167 20.37 -4.18 13.21
CA ARG A 167 21.49 -3.25 13.17
C ARG A 167 20.94 -1.90 13.53
N LEU A 168 21.34 -1.38 14.68
CA LEU A 168 21.10 0.01 15.05
C LEU A 168 21.75 0.90 13.98
N ILE A 169 20.92 1.68 13.28
CA ILE A 169 21.37 2.69 12.33
C ILE A 169 21.49 4.01 13.09
N PRO A 170 22.71 4.53 13.34
CA PRO A 170 22.87 5.79 14.06
C PRO A 170 22.33 6.94 13.20
N ILE A 171 21.52 7.81 13.81
CA ILE A 171 21.04 9.04 13.19
C ILE A 171 22.16 10.07 13.26
N MET A 172 22.73 10.45 12.12
CA MET A 172 23.74 11.50 12.03
C MET A 172 23.08 12.81 11.62
N HIS A 173 23.31 13.87 12.40
CA HIS A 173 22.95 15.24 12.04
C HIS A 173 24.14 15.88 11.31
N ASN A 174 23.88 16.61 10.23
CA ASN A 174 24.88 17.38 9.48
C ASN A 174 24.82 18.85 9.87
#